data_AF-A0A1V8U0R9-F1
#
_entry.id   AF-A0A1V8U0R9-F1
#
_cell.length_a   1.000
_cell.length_b   1.000
_cell.length_c   1.000
_cell.angle_alpha   90.00
_cell.angle_beta   90.00
_cell.angle_gamma   90.00
#
_symmetry.space_group_name_H-M   'P 1'
#
loop_
_entity.id
_entity.type
_entity.pdbx_description
1 polymer ?
#
loop_
_entity_poly.entity_id
_entity_poly.type
_entity_poly.pdbx_seq_one_letter_code
_entity_poly.pdbx_strand_id
1 'polypeptide(L)'
;MTQGQKSYFELGLFHCAVDIAWSKLTITQIQAKENRSIVIPLTPSPLVLMSAQTFQVSIFGTRATGIDMGDVISDYFTHHLKFRVRLLYIGGNGQREIPGAAYMPKHYQALSISVNDKLQPQRLRFADAAPLLITSSASEEDARRRLPAVAQGEDVIIRFRPNVHVD
;
A
#
# COMPACT_ATOMS: atom_id res chain seq x y z
N MET A 1 -5.57 5.74 -25.37
CA MET A 1 -6.66 5.16 -24.54
C MET A 1 -6.08 4.86 -23.17
N THR A 2 -6.23 5.80 -22.24
CA THR A 2 -5.75 5.70 -20.87
C THR A 2 -6.73 4.81 -20.10
N GLN A 3 -6.32 3.60 -19.73
CA GLN A 3 -7.12 2.76 -18.83
C GLN A 3 -7.30 3.53 -17.51
N GLY A 4 -8.53 3.97 -17.25
CA GLY A 4 -8.90 4.56 -15.97
C GLY A 4 -8.59 3.58 -14.84
N GLN A 5 -8.01 4.10 -13.77
CA GLN A 5 -7.65 3.32 -12.59
C GLN A 5 -8.93 2.75 -11.97
N LYS A 6 -9.13 1.44 -12.12
CA LYS A 6 -10.30 0.74 -11.58
C LYS A 6 -10.10 0.56 -10.08
N SER A 7 -10.92 1.22 -9.26
CA SER A 7 -10.90 1.06 -7.81
C SER A 7 -11.51 -0.29 -7.42
N TYR A 8 -10.71 -1.15 -6.79
CA TYR A 8 -11.15 -2.45 -6.26
C TYR A 8 -11.40 -2.33 -4.76
N PHE A 9 -12.63 -1.98 -4.38
CA PHE A 9 -13.03 -1.85 -2.97
C PHE A 9 -12.87 -3.15 -2.16
N GLU A 10 -12.91 -4.29 -2.85
CA GLU A 10 -12.69 -5.63 -2.29
C GLU A 10 -11.33 -5.78 -1.60
N LEU A 11 -10.32 -5.00 -2.00
CA LEU A 11 -9.02 -4.97 -1.30
C LEU A 11 -9.14 -4.46 0.13
N GLY A 12 -10.16 -3.65 0.44
CA GLY A 12 -10.45 -3.20 1.80
C GLY A 12 -11.01 -4.30 2.71
N LEU A 13 -11.32 -5.48 2.18
CA LEU A 13 -11.84 -6.62 2.95
C LEU A 13 -10.73 -7.51 3.52
N PHE A 14 -9.47 -7.20 3.25
CA PHE A 14 -8.32 -7.91 3.82
C PHE A 14 -7.76 -7.13 5.01
N HIS A 15 -7.84 -7.76 6.18
CA HIS A 15 -7.27 -7.25 7.41
C HIS A 15 -5.89 -7.86 7.67
N CYS A 16 -4.94 -7.03 8.08
CA CYS A 16 -3.55 -7.42 8.31
C CYS A 16 -3.23 -7.33 9.81
N ALA A 17 -2.64 -8.38 10.36
CA ALA A 17 -2.15 -8.41 11.74
C ALA A 17 -0.72 -8.96 11.80
N VAL A 18 0.16 -8.24 12.48
CA VAL A 18 1.54 -8.68 12.73
C VAL A 18 1.57 -9.44 14.05
N ASP A 19 2.29 -10.56 14.09
CA ASP A 19 2.46 -11.32 15.32
C ASP A 19 3.34 -10.59 16.35
N ILE A 20 3.25 -11.01 17.61
CA ILE A 20 3.98 -10.39 18.73
C ILE A 20 5.50 -10.46 18.51
N ALA A 21 5.98 -11.50 17.82
CA ALA A 21 7.39 -11.68 17.51
C ALA A 21 7.88 -10.85 16.31
N TRP A 22 7.01 -10.05 15.68
CA TRP A 22 7.34 -9.24 14.49
C TRP A 22 7.97 -10.05 13.35
N SER A 23 7.52 -11.29 13.20
CA SER A 23 8.09 -12.28 12.28
C SER A 23 7.11 -12.71 11.19
N LYS A 24 5.81 -12.59 11.44
CA LYS A 24 4.73 -13.09 10.59
C LYS A 24 3.66 -12.03 10.40
N LEU A 25 3.16 -11.97 9.18
CA LEU A 25 1.99 -11.20 8.79
C LEU A 25 0.84 -12.18 8.53
N THR A 26 -0.25 -12.03 9.28
CA THR A 26 -1.50 -12.73 9.03
C THR A 26 -2.43 -11.82 8.24
N ILE A 27 -2.89 -12.29 7.09
CA ILE A 27 -3.84 -11.58 6.24
C ILE A 27 -5.15 -12.35 6.28
N THR A 28 -6.23 -11.68 6.67
CA THR A 28 -7.55 -12.28 6.89
C THR A 28 -8.59 -11.59 6.03
N GLN A 29 -9.31 -12.33 5.19
CA GLN A 29 -10.48 -11.82 4.49
C GLN A 29 -11.67 -11.84 5.48
N ILE A 30 -12.29 -10.68 5.72
CA ILE A 30 -13.26 -10.51 6.83
C ILE A 30 -14.64 -11.13 6.59
N GLN A 31 -15.05 -11.35 5.34
CA GLN A 31 -16.34 -11.91 4.92
C GLN A 31 -16.27 -13.40 4.55
N ALA A 32 -15.08 -13.97 4.44
CA ALA A 32 -14.86 -15.33 3.97
C ALA A 32 -15.16 -16.36 5.06
N LYS A 33 -15.91 -17.40 4.69
CA LYS A 33 -16.17 -18.56 5.55
C LYS A 33 -15.06 -19.62 5.45
N GLU A 34 -14.51 -19.80 4.24
CA GLU A 34 -13.45 -20.75 3.93
C GLU A 34 -12.23 -20.01 3.39
N ASN A 35 -11.05 -20.64 3.50
CA ASN A 35 -9.77 -20.04 3.10
C ASN A 35 -9.61 -18.61 3.64
N ARG A 36 -10.03 -18.41 4.89
CA ARG A 36 -10.27 -17.08 5.46
C ARG A 36 -8.98 -16.30 5.71
N SER A 37 -7.87 -16.98 5.97
CA SER A 37 -6.61 -16.33 6.29
C SER A 37 -5.41 -17.06 5.70
N ILE A 38 -4.35 -16.29 5.48
CA ILE A 38 -3.03 -16.77 5.10
C ILE A 38 -1.98 -16.13 6.02
N VAL A 39 -0.97 -16.91 6.39
CA VAL A 39 0.16 -16.44 7.20
C VAL A 39 1.40 -16.44 6.31
N ILE A 40 2.06 -15.30 6.24
CA ILE A 40 3.29 -15.13 5.46
C ILE A 40 4.39 -14.55 6.35
N PRO A 41 5.67 -14.80 6.06
CA PRO A 41 6.75 -14.14 6.78
C PRO A 41 6.68 -12.63 6.57
N LEU A 42 6.79 -11.85 7.65
CA LEU A 42 6.81 -10.39 7.57
C LEU A 42 8.00 -9.89 6.76
N THR A 43 9.14 -10.56 6.94
CA THR A 43 10.37 -10.33 6.17
C THR A 43 10.67 -11.60 5.36
N PRO A 44 10.45 -11.58 4.04
CA PRO A 44 10.76 -12.73 3.18
C PRO A 44 12.27 -13.03 3.20
N SER A 45 12.63 -14.32 3.11
CA SER A 45 14.04 -14.73 3.08
C SER A 45 14.76 -14.14 1.85
N PRO A 46 15.97 -13.57 2.02
CA PRO A 46 16.75 -13.03 0.89
C PRO A 46 16.98 -14.07 -0.22
N LEU A 47 17.21 -15.33 0.13
CA LEU A 47 17.43 -16.41 -0.84
C LEU A 47 16.19 -16.66 -1.70
N VAL A 48 14.99 -16.58 -1.11
CA VAL A 48 13.72 -16.71 -1.84
C VAL A 48 13.53 -15.53 -2.79
N LEU A 49 13.86 -14.32 -2.33
CA LEU A 49 13.73 -13.11 -3.15
C LEU A 49 14.71 -13.08 -4.33
N MET A 50 15.90 -13.67 -4.19
CA MET A 50 16.90 -13.72 -5.26
C MET A 50 16.52 -14.67 -6.40
N SER A 51 15.80 -15.75 -6.11
CA SER A 51 15.37 -16.74 -7.11
C SER A 51 13.96 -16.48 -7.65
N ALA A 52 13.19 -15.59 -7.01
CA ALA A 52 11.84 -15.25 -7.41
C ALA A 52 11.78 -14.46 -8.73
N GLN A 53 10.69 -14.67 -9.47
CA GLN A 53 10.41 -13.90 -10.67
C GLN A 53 10.20 -12.42 -10.33
N THR A 54 10.61 -11.52 -11.22
CA THR A 54 10.37 -10.09 -11.06
C THR A 54 9.39 -9.57 -12.11
N PHE A 55 8.61 -8.57 -11.72
CA PHE A 55 7.63 -7.92 -12.57
C PHE A 55 7.86 -6.41 -12.57
N GLN A 56 7.84 -5.81 -13.75
CA GLN A 56 7.75 -4.35 -13.89
C GLN A 56 6.28 -3.95 -13.77
N VAL A 57 5.96 -3.19 -12.73
CA VAL A 57 4.60 -2.69 -12.48
C VAL A 57 4.53 -1.19 -12.72
N SER A 58 3.39 -0.75 -13.26
CA SER A 58 3.08 0.68 -13.39
C SER A 58 2.16 1.11 -12.25
N ILE A 59 2.58 2.12 -11.51
CA ILE A 59 1.86 2.68 -10.36
C ILE A 59 1.77 4.19 -10.61
N PHE A 60 0.56 4.70 -10.85
CA PHE A 60 0.28 6.11 -11.16
C PHE A 60 1.25 6.70 -12.21
N GLY A 61 1.51 5.96 -13.30
CA GLY A 61 2.38 6.41 -14.40
C GLY A 61 3.88 6.26 -14.15
N THR A 62 4.31 5.88 -12.95
CA THR A 62 5.70 5.54 -12.65
C THR A 62 5.91 4.02 -12.67
N ARG A 63 7.16 3.56 -12.74
CA ARG A 63 7.50 2.13 -12.78
C ARG A 63 8.22 1.70 -11.51
N ALA A 64 7.92 0.49 -11.05
CA ALA A 64 8.65 -0.16 -9.96
C ALA A 64 8.86 -1.64 -10.28
N THR A 65 9.97 -2.20 -9.80
CA THR A 65 10.21 -3.65 -9.85
C THR A 65 9.62 -4.28 -8.61
N GLY A 66 8.64 -5.17 -8.78
CA GLY A 66 8.12 -6.04 -7.74
C GLY A 66 8.68 -7.45 -7.85
N ILE A 67 9.07 -8.04 -6.72
CA ILE A 67 9.53 -9.42 -6.61
C ILE A 67 8.33 -10.29 -6.27
N ASP A 68 8.13 -11.36 -7.00
CA ASP A 68 7.00 -12.26 -6.83
C ASP A 68 7.07 -13.03 -5.51
N MET A 69 5.94 -13.09 -4.80
CA MET A 69 5.83 -13.81 -3.52
C MET A 69 5.39 -15.26 -3.69
N GLY A 70 5.15 -15.70 -4.93
CA GLY A 70 4.87 -17.09 -5.28
C GLY A 70 3.37 -17.42 -5.37
N ASP A 71 3.09 -18.65 -5.82
CA ASP A 71 1.76 -19.05 -6.25
C ASP A 71 0.80 -19.24 -5.07
N VAL A 72 1.24 -19.82 -3.95
CA VAL A 72 0.39 -20.05 -2.77
C VAL A 72 -0.29 -18.76 -2.30
N ILE A 73 0.48 -17.67 -2.25
CA ILE A 73 -0.04 -16.36 -1.82
C ILE A 73 -0.89 -15.75 -2.93
N SER A 74 -0.47 -15.87 -4.18
CA SER A 74 -1.20 -15.37 -5.34
C SER A 74 -2.57 -16.03 -5.51
N ASP A 75 -2.65 -17.33 -5.26
CA ASP A 75 -3.87 -18.14 -5.34
C ASP A 75 -4.87 -17.75 -4.23
N TYR A 76 -4.38 -17.45 -3.02
CA TYR A 76 -5.21 -16.92 -1.95
C TYR A 76 -5.92 -15.62 -2.38
N PHE A 77 -5.19 -14.64 -2.91
CA PHE A 77 -5.80 -13.39 -3.36
C PHE A 77 -6.66 -13.58 -4.61
N THR A 78 -6.22 -14.39 -5.57
CA THR A 78 -6.97 -14.69 -6.80
C THR A 78 -8.31 -15.35 -6.48
N HIS A 79 -8.33 -16.25 -5.50
CA HIS A 79 -9.56 -16.90 -5.03
C HIS A 79 -10.58 -15.89 -4.49
N HIS A 80 -10.13 -14.92 -3.69
CA HIS A 80 -11.01 -13.94 -3.05
C HIS A 80 -11.42 -12.80 -3.97
N LEU A 81 -10.51 -12.34 -4.83
CA LEU A 81 -10.75 -11.22 -5.74
C LEU A 81 -11.41 -11.63 -7.07
N LYS A 82 -11.48 -12.92 -7.38
CA LYS A 82 -12.10 -13.46 -8.62
C LYS A 82 -11.46 -12.99 -9.93
N PHE A 83 -10.24 -12.48 -9.87
CA PHE A 83 -9.38 -12.23 -11.03
C PHE A 83 -7.93 -12.58 -10.69
N ARG A 84 -7.14 -12.90 -11.73
CA ARG A 84 -5.75 -13.30 -11.56
C ARG A 84 -4.93 -12.15 -11.00
N VAL A 85 -4.35 -12.36 -9.83
CA VAL A 85 -3.49 -11.39 -9.13
C VAL A 85 -2.24 -12.07 -8.61
N ARG A 86 -1.20 -11.26 -8.37
CA ARG A 86 0.00 -11.69 -7.66
C ARG A 86 0.34 -10.70 -6.57
N LEU A 87 0.76 -11.20 -5.41
CA LEU A 87 1.35 -10.36 -4.38
C LEU A 87 2.82 -10.13 -4.72
N LEU A 88 3.23 -8.87 -4.79
CA LEU A 88 4.61 -8.50 -5.06
C LEU A 88 5.23 -7.81 -3.85
N TYR A 89 6.48 -8.14 -3.57
CA TYR A 89 7.30 -7.49 -2.56
C TYR A 89 8.25 -6.49 -3.22
N ILE A 90 8.34 -5.29 -2.65
CA ILE A 90 9.37 -4.31 -2.99
C ILE A 90 10.44 -4.34 -1.89
N GLY A 91 11.57 -4.96 -2.21
CA GLY A 91 12.75 -5.08 -1.35
C GLY A 91 13.94 -4.23 -1.84
N GLY A 92 14.95 -4.06 -0.96
CA GLY A 92 16.22 -3.40 -1.29
C GLY A 92 16.09 -1.94 -1.72
N ASN A 93 16.73 -1.58 -2.84
CA ASN A 93 16.68 -0.25 -3.46
C ASN A 93 15.39 -0.01 -4.25
N GLY A 94 14.42 -0.93 -4.17
CA GLY A 94 13.13 -0.83 -4.85
C GLY A 94 12.40 0.44 -4.42
N GLN A 95 12.56 1.45 -5.24
CA GLN A 95 12.10 2.80 -5.00
C GLN A 95 11.70 3.38 -6.35
N ARG A 96 10.54 4.03 -6.39
CA ARG A 96 10.03 4.72 -7.56
C ARG A 96 9.96 6.22 -7.31
N GLU A 97 9.95 6.96 -8.40
CA GLU A 97 9.70 8.39 -8.35
C GLU A 97 8.28 8.70 -7.87
N ILE A 98 8.10 9.88 -7.30
CA ILE A 98 6.78 10.40 -6.95
C ILE A 98 6.05 10.77 -8.25
N PRO A 99 4.80 10.33 -8.46
CA PRO A 99 4.03 10.73 -9.63
C PRO A 99 3.97 12.24 -9.74
N GLY A 100 4.21 12.77 -10.94
CA GLY A 100 4.20 14.20 -11.18
C GLY A 100 5.48 14.95 -10.79
N ALA A 101 6.48 14.29 -10.18
CA ALA A 101 7.76 14.92 -9.85
C ALA A 101 8.47 15.52 -11.08
N ALA A 102 8.31 14.89 -12.26
CA ALA A 102 8.85 15.39 -13.52
C ALA A 102 8.25 16.75 -13.96
N TYR A 103 7.05 17.10 -13.47
CA TYR A 103 6.38 18.37 -13.79
C TYR A 103 6.58 19.43 -12.71
N MET A 104 7.27 19.12 -11.61
CA MET A 104 7.60 20.12 -10.60
C MET A 104 8.80 20.97 -11.06
N PRO A 105 8.75 22.31 -10.90
CA PRO A 105 9.86 23.17 -11.23
C PRO A 105 11.12 22.75 -10.45
N LYS A 106 12.26 22.58 -11.13
CA LYS A 106 13.54 22.17 -10.51
C LYS A 106 14.00 23.09 -9.36
N HIS A 107 13.45 24.30 -9.28
CA HIS A 107 13.73 25.28 -8.23
C HIS A 107 12.98 24.98 -6.92
N TYR A 108 11.89 24.22 -6.98
CA TYR A 108 11.17 23.72 -5.82
C TYR A 108 11.70 22.32 -5.47
N GLN A 109 12.62 22.28 -4.52
CA GLN A 109 13.07 21.11 -3.78
C GLN A 109 11.95 20.47 -2.91
N ALA A 110 10.69 20.68 -3.27
CA ALA A 110 9.49 20.42 -2.46
C ALA A 110 9.29 18.96 -2.07
N LEU A 111 10.03 18.04 -2.72
CA LEU A 111 9.97 16.61 -2.46
C LEU A 111 11.37 16.04 -2.18
N SER A 112 12.27 16.86 -1.61
CA SER A 112 13.59 16.40 -1.16
C SER A 112 13.74 16.55 0.34
N ILE A 113 14.47 15.61 0.94
CA ILE A 113 14.83 15.64 2.35
C ILE A 113 16.30 16.04 2.45
N SER A 114 16.64 16.95 3.35
CA SER A 114 18.04 17.27 3.65
C SER A 114 18.63 16.15 4.49
N VAL A 115 19.64 15.46 3.95
CA VAL A 115 20.44 14.47 4.67
C VAL A 115 21.89 14.91 4.57
N ASN A 116 22.53 15.22 5.70
CA ASN A 116 23.92 15.67 5.75
C ASN A 116 24.17 16.87 4.80
N ASP A 117 23.32 17.89 4.87
CA ASP A 117 23.36 19.11 4.03
C ASP A 117 23.26 18.87 2.52
N LYS A 118 22.84 17.67 2.10
CA LYS A 118 22.54 17.32 0.71
C LYS A 118 21.08 16.97 0.57
N LEU A 119 20.42 17.59 -0.40
CA LEU A 119 19.02 17.31 -0.71
C LEU A 119 18.91 16.03 -1.53
N GLN A 120 18.31 15.01 -0.92
CA GLN A 120 18.02 13.75 -1.56
C GLN A 120 16.55 13.72 -2.00
N PRO A 121 16.25 13.37 -3.26
CA PRO A 121 14.87 13.25 -3.72
C PRO A 121 14.15 12.14 -2.94
N GLN A 122 12.96 12.44 -2.43
CA GLN A 122 12.11 11.46 -1.79
C GLN A 122 11.62 10.46 -2.84
N ARG A 123 11.55 9.19 -2.42
CA ARG A 123 11.13 8.09 -3.29
C ARG A 123 10.05 7.28 -2.59
N LEU A 124 9.14 6.73 -3.39
CA LEU A 124 8.02 5.92 -2.90
C LEU A 124 8.30 4.45 -3.15
N ARG A 125 7.59 3.58 -2.43
CA ARG A 125 7.43 2.17 -2.81
C ARG A 125 6.07 2.02 -3.50
N PHE A 126 5.13 1.31 -2.88
CA PHE A 126 3.77 1.16 -3.39
C PHE A 126 2.80 2.28 -2.95
N ALA A 127 3.23 3.21 -2.09
CA ALA A 127 2.40 4.36 -1.69
C ALA A 127 2.05 5.23 -2.90
N ASP A 128 0.85 5.79 -2.95
CA ASP A 128 0.30 6.44 -4.14
C ASP A 128 1.08 7.71 -4.55
N ALA A 129 1.15 8.69 -3.64
CA ALA A 129 1.65 10.03 -3.95
C ALA A 129 2.62 10.62 -2.91
N ALA A 130 2.57 10.18 -1.66
CA ALA A 130 3.42 10.70 -0.59
C ALA A 130 3.93 9.57 0.32
N PRO A 131 5.09 9.74 0.99
CA PRO A 131 5.60 8.73 1.92
C PRO A 131 4.74 8.60 3.19
N LEU A 132 4.11 9.70 3.62
CA LEU A 132 3.25 9.76 4.79
C LEU A 132 1.97 10.54 4.46
N LEU A 133 0.84 10.02 4.92
CA LEU A 133 -0.43 10.70 4.99
C LEU A 133 -0.75 11.00 6.46
N ILE A 134 -1.01 12.27 6.78
CA ILE A 134 -1.36 12.74 8.11
C ILE A 134 -2.78 13.29 8.06
N THR A 135 -3.57 12.96 9.08
CA THR A 135 -4.92 13.51 9.28
C THR A 135 -5.15 13.82 10.75
N SER A 136 -6.20 14.59 11.06
CA SER A 136 -6.55 14.96 12.44
C SER A 136 -7.94 14.49 12.87
N SER A 137 -8.12 14.31 14.18
CA SER A 137 -9.41 13.99 14.82
C SER A 137 -10.49 15.00 14.40
N ALA A 138 -10.14 16.29 14.38
CA ALA A 138 -11.05 17.36 13.97
C ALA A 138 -11.52 17.21 12.51
N SER A 139 -10.61 16.81 11.61
CA SER A 139 -10.94 16.60 10.19
C SER A 139 -11.78 15.33 10.00
N GLU A 140 -11.47 14.28 10.77
CA GLU A 140 -12.25 13.05 10.78
C GLU A 140 -13.68 13.30 11.27
N GLU A 141 -13.85 14.01 12.39
CA GLU A 141 -15.16 14.32 12.95
C GLU A 141 -15.98 15.16 11.96
N ASP A 142 -15.36 16.16 11.34
CA ASP A 142 -16.05 16.99 10.36
C ASP A 142 -16.50 16.17 9.13
N ALA A 143 -15.67 15.25 8.64
CA ALA A 143 -16.05 14.34 7.57
C ALA A 143 -17.19 13.40 8.00
N ARG A 144 -17.12 12.85 9.21
CA ARG A 144 -18.13 11.95 9.79
C ARG A 144 -19.50 12.63 9.92
N ARG A 145 -19.54 13.89 10.38
CA ARG A 145 -20.80 14.67 10.51
C ARG A 145 -21.53 14.88 9.18
N ARG A 146 -20.81 14.84 8.06
CA ARG A 146 -21.38 14.99 6.72
C ARG A 146 -21.91 13.67 6.13
N LEU A 147 -21.67 12.53 6.80
CA LEU A 147 -22.22 11.24 6.38
C LEU A 147 -23.70 11.13 6.77
N PRO A 148 -24.51 10.36 6.01
CA PRO A 148 -25.87 10.01 6.41
C PRO A 148 -25.90 9.38 7.80
N ALA A 149 -26.97 9.60 8.57
CA ALA A 149 -27.10 9.12 9.95
C ALA A 149 -26.81 7.61 10.11
N VAL A 150 -27.19 6.80 9.12
CA VAL A 150 -26.95 5.35 9.08
C VAL A 150 -25.47 4.96 8.99
N ALA A 151 -24.60 5.87 8.54
CA ALA A 151 -23.17 5.65 8.32
C ALA A 151 -22.29 6.48 9.27
N GLN A 152 -22.86 7.28 10.17
CA GLN A 152 -22.09 8.10 11.11
C GLN A 152 -21.34 7.27 12.17
N GLY A 153 -21.74 6.01 12.39
CA GLY A 153 -21.01 5.07 13.25
C GLY A 153 -19.85 4.37 12.57
N GLU A 154 -19.59 4.63 11.27
CA GLU A 154 -18.47 4.03 10.57
C GLU A 154 -17.14 4.63 10.98
N ASP A 155 -16.11 3.78 10.99
CA ASP A 155 -14.73 4.22 11.17
C ASP A 155 -14.20 4.82 9.85
N VAL A 156 -14.32 6.15 9.75
CA VAL A 156 -13.90 6.91 8.57
C VAL A 156 -12.38 6.91 8.43
N ILE A 157 -11.63 6.81 9.54
CA ILE A 157 -10.16 6.88 9.51
C ILE A 157 -9.55 5.72 8.73
N ILE A 158 -10.11 4.51 8.90
CA ILE A 158 -9.66 3.31 8.19
C ILE A 158 -9.81 3.49 6.67
N ARG A 159 -10.83 4.22 6.23
CA ARG A 159 -11.07 4.49 4.80
C ARG A 159 -10.06 5.48 4.23
N PHE A 160 -9.63 6.46 5.02
CA PHE A 160 -8.60 7.43 4.62
C PHE A 160 -7.19 6.85 4.59
N ARG A 161 -6.94 5.78 5.36
CA ARG A 161 -5.64 5.08 5.44
C ARG A 161 -4.46 6.01 5.79
N PRO A 162 -4.59 6.89 6.80
CA PRO A 162 -3.47 7.73 7.21
C PRO A 162 -2.36 6.86 7.82
N ASN A 163 -1.13 7.33 7.72
CA ASN A 163 -0.02 6.77 8.48
C ASN A 163 0.02 7.33 9.90
N VAL A 164 -0.42 8.58 10.08
CA VAL A 164 -0.46 9.27 11.38
C VAL A 164 -1.82 9.94 11.55
N HIS A 165 -2.46 9.67 12.69
CA HIS A 165 -3.68 10.33 13.12
C HIS A 165 -3.36 11.19 14.36
N VAL A 166 -3.62 12.50 14.27
CA VAL A 166 -3.28 13.50 15.29
C VAL A 166 -4.54 13.99 15.98
N ASP A 167 -4.49 14.19 17.29
CA ASP A 167 -5.60 14.80 18.05
C ASP A 167 -5.53 16.33 18.03
#